data_AF-A0A9W4L9P8-F1
#
_entry.id   AF-A0A9W4L9P8-F1
#
_cell.length_a   1.000
_cell.length_b   1.000
_cell.length_c   1.000
_cell.angle_alpha   90.00
_cell.angle_beta   90.00
_cell.angle_gamma   90.00
#
_symmetry.space_group_name_H-M   'P 1'
#
loop_
_entity.id
_entity.type
_entity.pdbx_description
1 polymer ?
#
loop_
_entity_poly.entity_id
_entity_poly.type
_entity_poly.pdbx_seq_one_letter_code
_entity_poly.pdbx_strand_id
1 'polypeptide(L)'
;MASANRMKLSARESNAMSVAYAPKGLLGVFTPQANTTVEPEIALLTPPGYAWINARMVSGKDSITARLLDYMDQFPEPLAQFANAPITAIAIACTGASYLIGKDREDALIADIETRAGVPAFTGATASVDALRTLGAKRIGLVSPYNSALDAESAGYWESRGFTVAAEASAYRESSDFHPIYSLDAMAAERAVKSLDGQDIDAVLMLGTGMPTLDAIAHVPFIGRAPVLSCMLCVGWKAIALRDPGMATRDGLISWVGGEGWSERLARSRAFT
;
A
#
# COMPACT_ATOMS: atom_id res chain seq x y z
N MET A 1 -2.37 -5.89 -46.40
CA MET A 1 -3.31 -5.45 -45.34
C MET A 1 -2.84 -5.80 -43.91
N ALA A 2 -2.12 -6.91 -43.67
CA ALA A 2 -1.63 -7.28 -42.33
C ALA A 2 -0.55 -6.34 -41.72
N SER A 3 0.26 -5.68 -42.56
CA SER A 3 1.32 -4.76 -42.12
C SER A 3 0.78 -3.41 -41.60
N ALA A 4 -0.29 -2.88 -42.21
CA ALA A 4 -0.94 -1.64 -41.78
C ALA A 4 -1.69 -1.79 -40.43
N ASN A 5 -2.14 -3.00 -40.09
CA ASN A 5 -2.79 -3.28 -38.81
C ASN A 5 -1.78 -3.42 -37.66
N ARG A 6 -0.57 -3.95 -37.91
CA ARG A 6 0.53 -3.99 -36.92
C ARG A 6 1.04 -2.58 -36.56
N MET A 7 1.17 -1.69 -37.54
CA MET A 7 1.54 -0.28 -37.28
C MET A 7 0.45 0.49 -36.51
N LYS A 8 -0.83 0.16 -36.71
CA LYS A 8 -1.94 0.78 -35.94
C LYS A 8 -2.05 0.25 -34.51
N LEU A 9 -1.66 -1.01 -34.25
CA LEU A 9 -1.55 -1.52 -32.89
C LEU A 9 -0.34 -0.92 -32.16
N SER A 10 0.83 -0.82 -32.80
CA SER A 10 2.01 -0.21 -32.17
C SER A 10 1.84 1.30 -31.92
N ALA A 11 1.04 1.99 -32.73
CA ALA A 11 0.68 3.40 -32.52
C ALA A 11 -0.38 3.63 -31.43
N ARG A 12 -1.17 2.59 -31.08
CA ARG A 12 -2.10 2.62 -29.93
C ARG A 12 -1.39 2.34 -28.61
N GLU A 13 -0.31 1.55 -28.63
CA GLU A 13 0.56 1.32 -27.48
C GLU A 13 1.44 2.53 -27.14
N SER A 14 1.71 3.42 -28.11
CA SER A 14 2.51 4.63 -27.93
C SER A 14 1.74 5.89 -27.52
N ASN A 15 0.46 5.76 -27.16
CA ASN A 15 -0.38 6.91 -26.79
C ASN A 15 -1.15 6.70 -25.47
N ALA A 16 -0.58 5.93 -24.53
CA ALA A 16 -0.91 6.15 -23.13
C ALA A 16 -0.53 7.60 -22.83
N MET A 17 -1.52 8.46 -22.65
CA MET A 17 -1.37 9.90 -22.46
C MET A 17 -0.34 10.18 -21.35
N SER A 18 0.92 10.36 -21.75
CA SER A 18 2.01 10.64 -20.84
C SER A 18 1.91 12.12 -20.46
N VAL A 19 1.66 12.41 -19.19
CA VAL A 19 1.76 13.78 -18.70
C VAL A 19 3.23 14.14 -18.48
N ALA A 20 3.59 15.41 -18.70
CA ALA A 20 4.99 15.85 -18.72
C ALA A 20 5.80 15.45 -17.47
N TYR A 21 5.16 15.48 -16.30
CA TYR A 21 5.78 15.15 -15.01
C TYR A 21 5.57 13.69 -14.56
N ALA A 22 4.86 12.88 -15.36
CA ALA A 22 4.59 11.47 -15.07
C ALA A 22 4.66 10.58 -16.33
N PRO A 23 5.74 10.65 -17.13
CA PRO A 23 5.84 9.88 -18.37
C PRO A 23 5.81 8.36 -18.17
N LYS A 24 6.17 7.88 -16.97
CA LYS A 24 6.11 6.48 -16.56
C LYS A 24 4.82 6.12 -15.82
N GLY A 25 3.90 7.05 -15.61
CA GLY A 25 2.56 6.77 -15.07
C GLY A 25 2.12 7.74 -13.99
N LEU A 26 0.80 7.99 -13.99
CA LEU A 26 0.12 8.81 -12.99
C LEU A 26 -0.78 7.91 -12.14
N LEU A 27 -0.52 7.82 -10.85
CA LEU A 27 -1.31 7.02 -9.91
C LEU A 27 -2.47 7.84 -9.33
N GLY A 28 -3.69 7.31 -9.35
CA GLY A 28 -4.77 7.82 -8.50
C GLY A 28 -4.67 7.19 -7.12
N VAL A 29 -4.68 7.99 -6.05
CA VAL A 29 -4.59 7.50 -4.67
C VAL A 29 -5.84 7.90 -3.90
N PHE A 30 -6.54 6.92 -3.32
CA PHE A 30 -7.61 7.16 -2.35
C PHE A 30 -7.05 7.16 -0.94
N THR A 31 -7.26 8.26 -0.22
CA THR A 31 -6.73 8.47 1.13
C THR A 31 -7.85 8.65 2.15
N PRO A 32 -7.87 7.94 3.29
CA PRO A 32 -8.85 8.18 4.34
C PRO A 32 -8.83 9.64 4.86
N GLN A 33 -9.99 10.24 5.15
CA GLN A 33 -10.13 11.69 5.38
C GLN A 33 -9.21 12.33 6.43
N ALA A 34 -8.81 11.58 7.45
CA ALA A 34 -7.97 12.08 8.55
C ALA A 34 -6.52 11.55 8.47
N ASN A 35 -6.20 10.77 7.44
CA ASN A 35 -4.87 10.20 7.29
C ASN A 35 -3.87 11.29 6.88
N THR A 36 -2.73 11.31 7.56
CA THR A 36 -1.61 12.25 7.36
C THR A 36 -0.33 11.55 6.92
N THR A 37 -0.34 10.22 6.78
CA THR A 37 0.83 9.39 6.47
C THR A 37 0.85 8.93 5.02
N VAL A 38 -0.31 8.62 4.42
CA VAL A 38 -0.42 8.13 3.04
C VAL A 38 0.24 9.09 2.06
N GLU A 39 -0.09 10.39 2.11
CA GLU A 39 0.45 11.37 1.16
C GLU A 39 1.97 11.59 1.30
N PRO A 40 2.54 11.75 2.51
CA PRO A 40 3.99 11.80 2.66
C PRO A 40 4.71 10.52 2.22
N GLU A 41 4.25 9.34 2.62
CA GLU A 41 4.93 8.09 2.27
C GLU A 41 4.81 7.79 0.77
N ILE A 42 3.66 8.03 0.13
CA ILE A 42 3.54 7.81 -1.32
C ILE A 42 4.41 8.80 -2.09
N ALA A 43 4.57 10.04 -1.62
CA ALA A 43 5.50 11.00 -2.22
C ALA A 43 6.96 10.51 -2.14
N LEU A 44 7.35 9.95 -1.01
CA LEU A 44 8.68 9.35 -0.83
C LEU A 44 8.86 8.10 -1.69
N LEU A 45 7.82 7.28 -1.85
CA LEU A 45 7.83 6.05 -2.63
C LEU A 45 7.60 6.26 -4.13
N THR A 46 7.39 7.49 -4.61
CA THR A 46 7.21 7.74 -6.06
C THR A 46 8.54 8.12 -6.71
N PRO A 47 9.16 7.26 -7.54
CA PRO A 47 10.43 7.55 -8.19
C PRO A 47 10.27 8.47 -9.41
N PRO A 48 11.38 9.06 -9.92
CA PRO A 48 11.34 9.95 -11.08
C PRO A 48 10.66 9.32 -12.30
N GLY A 49 9.83 10.14 -12.96
CA GLY A 49 9.02 9.73 -14.10
C GLY A 49 7.63 9.23 -13.73
N TYR A 50 7.37 8.94 -12.45
CA TYR A 50 6.02 8.66 -11.94
C TYR A 50 5.50 9.87 -11.16
N ALA A 51 4.18 10.00 -11.07
CA ALA A 51 3.53 10.97 -10.20
C ALA A 51 2.24 10.36 -9.65
N TRP A 52 1.59 11.08 -8.74
CA TRP A 52 0.31 10.67 -8.15
C TRP A 52 -0.59 11.89 -7.94
N ILE A 53 -1.90 11.64 -7.95
CA ILE A 53 -2.94 12.59 -7.54
C ILE A 53 -3.84 11.94 -6.50
N ASN A 54 -4.40 12.75 -5.62
CA ASN A 54 -5.15 12.29 -4.45
C ASN A 54 -6.64 12.55 -4.59
N ALA A 55 -7.45 11.64 -4.06
CA ALA A 55 -8.84 11.87 -3.72
C ALA A 55 -9.08 11.37 -2.29
N ARG A 56 -9.61 12.24 -1.41
CA ARG A 56 -9.90 11.83 -0.03
C ARG A 56 -11.24 11.09 0.02
N MET A 57 -11.25 9.93 0.67
CA MET A 57 -12.46 9.19 1.03
C MET A 57 -13.01 9.82 2.31
N VAL A 58 -14.21 10.37 2.24
CA VAL A 58 -14.85 11.11 3.34
C VAL A 58 -16.08 10.36 3.81
N SER A 59 -16.28 10.31 5.12
CA SER A 59 -17.40 9.68 5.80
C SER A 59 -17.78 10.52 7.01
N GLY A 60 -19.09 10.77 7.15
CA GLY A 60 -19.68 11.45 8.31
C GLY A 60 -20.01 10.52 9.49
N LYS A 61 -19.62 9.24 9.44
CA LYS A 61 -19.93 8.26 10.50
C LYS A 61 -19.08 8.53 11.75
N ASP A 62 -19.62 8.24 12.93
CA ASP A 62 -18.94 8.57 14.19
C ASP A 62 -17.78 7.62 14.52
N SER A 63 -17.93 6.32 14.28
CA SER A 63 -16.92 5.30 14.63
C SER A 63 -15.95 5.01 13.48
N ILE A 64 -14.71 4.63 13.82
CA ILE A 64 -13.70 4.24 12.83
C ILE A 64 -14.17 3.06 11.97
N THR A 65 -14.75 2.02 12.58
CA THR A 65 -15.28 0.84 11.86
C THR A 65 -16.35 1.24 10.86
N ALA A 66 -17.30 2.10 11.26
CA ALA A 66 -18.35 2.56 10.36
C ALA A 66 -17.77 3.40 9.21
N ARG A 67 -16.80 4.28 9.48
CA ARG A 67 -16.12 5.04 8.41
C ARG A 67 -15.37 4.15 7.44
N LEU A 68 -14.66 3.12 7.93
CA LEU A 68 -13.91 2.18 7.08
C LEU A 68 -14.82 1.43 6.10
N LEU A 69 -16.00 1.00 6.56
CA LEU A 69 -17.00 0.38 5.69
C LEU A 69 -17.59 1.40 4.70
N ASP A 70 -17.92 2.60 5.18
CA ASP A 70 -18.51 3.67 4.37
C ASP A 70 -17.59 4.14 3.25
N TYR A 71 -16.27 4.20 3.48
CA TYR A 71 -15.29 4.53 2.42
C TYR A 71 -15.35 3.55 1.24
N MET A 72 -15.58 2.27 1.53
CA MET A 72 -15.69 1.23 0.50
C MET A 72 -17.03 1.32 -0.23
N ASP A 73 -18.11 1.63 0.48
CA ASP A 73 -19.43 1.77 -0.14
C ASP A 73 -19.58 3.05 -0.98
N GLN A 74 -18.85 4.12 -0.63
CA GLN A 74 -18.90 5.41 -1.30
C GLN A 74 -17.77 5.63 -2.32
N PHE A 75 -17.00 4.59 -2.68
CA PHE A 75 -15.87 4.72 -3.60
C PHE A 75 -16.17 5.45 -4.94
N PRO A 76 -17.40 5.46 -5.51
CA PRO A 76 -17.65 6.23 -6.73
C PRO A 76 -17.44 7.74 -6.57
N GLU A 77 -17.62 8.29 -5.35
CA GLU A 77 -17.42 9.72 -5.07
C GLU A 77 -15.94 10.16 -5.16
N PRO A 78 -14.97 9.53 -4.45
CA PRO A 78 -13.56 9.85 -4.63
C PRO A 78 -13.06 9.49 -6.04
N LEU A 79 -13.62 8.46 -6.69
CA LEU A 79 -13.29 8.14 -8.08
C LEU A 79 -13.61 9.31 -9.02
N ALA A 80 -14.78 9.95 -8.84
CA ALA A 80 -15.21 11.08 -9.66
C ALA A 80 -14.26 12.30 -9.56
N GLN A 81 -13.53 12.45 -8.46
CA GLN A 81 -12.57 13.56 -8.26
C GLN A 81 -11.41 13.52 -9.28
N PHE A 82 -11.05 12.35 -9.81
CA PHE A 82 -10.02 12.25 -10.84
C PHE A 82 -10.50 12.69 -12.23
N ALA A 83 -11.81 12.80 -12.46
CA ALA A 83 -12.41 13.22 -13.72
C ALA A 83 -11.78 12.51 -14.94
N ASN A 84 -11.16 13.28 -15.85
CA ASN A 84 -10.49 12.77 -17.05
C ASN A 84 -8.95 12.76 -16.93
N ALA A 85 -8.41 12.83 -15.70
CA ALA A 85 -6.97 12.69 -15.49
C ALA A 85 -6.51 11.33 -16.06
N PRO A 86 -5.39 11.28 -16.81
CA PRO A 86 -4.91 10.05 -17.42
C PRO A 86 -4.17 9.18 -16.39
N ILE A 87 -4.88 8.80 -15.32
CA ILE A 87 -4.37 7.87 -14.32
C ILE A 87 -4.14 6.51 -14.98
N THR A 88 -3.14 5.77 -14.50
CA THR A 88 -2.79 4.44 -15.05
C THR A 88 -3.06 3.31 -14.08
N ALA A 89 -3.38 3.62 -12.83
CA ALA A 89 -3.86 2.69 -11.81
C ALA A 89 -4.52 3.47 -10.67
N ILE A 90 -5.28 2.78 -9.82
CA ILE A 90 -5.87 3.32 -8.59
C ILE A 90 -5.37 2.52 -7.39
N ALA A 91 -4.79 3.23 -6.42
CA ALA A 91 -4.43 2.69 -5.12
C ALA A 91 -5.43 3.13 -4.06
N ILE A 92 -6.15 2.18 -3.46
CA ILE A 92 -6.95 2.43 -2.25
C ILE A 92 -6.03 2.26 -1.03
N ALA A 93 -5.48 3.36 -0.53
CA ALA A 93 -4.51 3.36 0.57
C ALA A 93 -5.20 3.21 1.94
N CYS A 94 -5.99 2.15 2.07
CA CYS A 94 -6.67 1.73 3.29
C CYS A 94 -6.63 0.20 3.38
N THR A 95 -6.19 -0.33 4.52
CA THR A 95 -6.16 -1.78 4.79
C THR A 95 -7.17 -2.21 5.84
N GLY A 96 -7.48 -1.33 6.82
CA GLY A 96 -8.46 -1.65 7.87
C GLY A 96 -9.84 -2.00 7.32
N ALA A 97 -10.24 -1.37 6.20
CA ALA A 97 -11.51 -1.70 5.54
C ALA A 97 -11.52 -3.12 4.99
N SER A 98 -10.40 -3.60 4.44
CA SER A 98 -10.25 -4.95 3.89
C SER A 98 -10.51 -6.04 4.93
N TYR A 99 -10.02 -5.84 6.16
CA TYR A 99 -10.22 -6.79 7.25
C TYR A 99 -11.71 -6.96 7.57
N LEU A 100 -12.45 -5.84 7.59
CA LEU A 100 -13.86 -5.81 7.95
C LEU A 100 -14.79 -6.35 6.84
N ILE A 101 -14.48 -6.06 5.57
CA ILE A 101 -15.32 -6.52 4.45
C ILE A 101 -15.00 -7.95 4.01
N GLY A 102 -13.79 -8.44 4.33
CA GLY A 102 -13.30 -9.75 3.91
C GLY A 102 -12.89 -9.80 2.44
N LYS A 103 -12.10 -10.83 2.09
CA LYS A 103 -11.46 -10.96 0.77
C LYS A 103 -12.44 -10.93 -0.41
N ASP A 104 -13.61 -11.56 -0.28
CA ASP A 104 -14.51 -11.75 -1.42
C ASP A 104 -15.22 -10.45 -1.80
N ARG A 105 -15.61 -9.65 -0.79
CA ARG A 105 -16.18 -8.32 -1.01
C ARG A 105 -15.12 -7.32 -1.47
N GLU A 106 -13.89 -7.43 -0.96
CA GLU A 106 -12.77 -6.63 -1.44
C GLU A 106 -12.48 -6.89 -2.93
N ASP A 107 -12.40 -8.16 -3.34
CA ASP A 107 -12.14 -8.53 -4.74
C ASP A 107 -13.27 -8.04 -5.66
N ALA A 108 -14.53 -8.14 -5.23
CA ALA A 108 -15.68 -7.63 -5.97
C ALA A 108 -15.66 -6.09 -6.12
N LEU A 109 -15.27 -5.38 -5.06
CA LEU A 109 -15.16 -3.92 -5.07
C LEU A 109 -14.02 -3.45 -5.98
N ILE A 110 -12.86 -4.12 -5.94
CA ILE A 110 -11.75 -3.84 -6.86
C ILE A 110 -12.23 -3.99 -8.31
N ALA A 111 -12.92 -5.09 -8.63
CA ALA A 111 -13.43 -5.33 -9.98
C ALA A 111 -14.44 -4.25 -10.44
N ASP A 112 -15.29 -3.72 -9.55
CA ASP A 112 -16.20 -2.61 -9.87
C ASP A 112 -15.43 -1.30 -10.12
N ILE A 113 -14.42 -0.99 -9.29
CA ILE A 113 -13.53 0.17 -9.51
C ILE A 113 -12.84 0.07 -10.87
N GLU A 114 -12.24 -1.09 -11.18
CA GLU A 114 -11.54 -1.32 -12.45
C GLU A 114 -12.48 -1.16 -13.64
N THR A 115 -13.70 -1.69 -13.54
CA THR A 115 -14.74 -1.57 -14.58
C THR A 115 -15.10 -0.12 -14.86
N ARG A 116 -15.22 0.71 -13.80
CA ARG A 116 -15.60 2.13 -13.92
C ARG A 116 -14.44 3.01 -14.39
N ALA A 117 -13.23 2.75 -13.88
CA ALA A 117 -12.06 3.56 -14.15
C ALA A 117 -11.34 3.18 -15.45
N GLY A 118 -11.52 1.95 -15.93
CA GLY A 118 -10.82 1.41 -17.10
C GLY A 118 -9.32 1.18 -16.87
N VAL A 119 -8.87 1.16 -15.61
CA VAL A 119 -7.47 0.95 -15.21
C VAL A 119 -7.41 0.00 -14.01
N PRO A 120 -6.28 -0.70 -13.80
CA PRO A 120 -6.11 -1.58 -12.65
C PRO A 120 -6.32 -0.86 -11.32
N ALA A 121 -6.91 -1.55 -10.35
CA ALA A 121 -7.10 -1.04 -9.01
C ALA A 121 -6.63 -2.04 -7.96
N PHE A 122 -6.18 -1.54 -6.81
CA PHE A 122 -5.74 -2.37 -5.71
C PHE A 122 -5.85 -1.64 -4.38
N THR A 123 -6.11 -2.38 -3.32
CA THR A 123 -6.06 -1.89 -1.94
C THR A 123 -4.66 -2.05 -1.36
N GLY A 124 -4.38 -1.37 -0.25
CA GLY A 124 -3.14 -1.63 0.49
C GLY A 124 -3.01 -3.09 0.93
N ALA A 125 -4.14 -3.77 1.18
CA ALA A 125 -4.14 -5.18 1.56
C ALA A 125 -3.80 -6.09 0.38
N THR A 126 -4.43 -5.90 -0.79
CA THR A 126 -4.14 -6.70 -1.99
C THR A 126 -2.75 -6.43 -2.56
N ALA A 127 -2.25 -5.19 -2.49
CA ALA A 127 -0.84 -4.90 -2.80
C ALA A 127 0.13 -5.66 -1.88
N SER A 128 -0.21 -5.80 -0.59
CA SER A 128 0.59 -6.58 0.36
C SER A 128 0.51 -8.07 0.08
N VAL A 129 -0.68 -8.60 -0.27
CA VAL A 129 -0.86 -9.99 -0.71
C VAL A 129 0.03 -10.29 -1.92
N ASP A 130 0.04 -9.41 -2.92
CA ASP A 130 0.86 -9.56 -4.11
C ASP A 130 2.36 -9.54 -3.78
N ALA A 131 2.80 -8.61 -2.94
CA ALA A 131 4.20 -8.55 -2.51
C ALA A 131 4.63 -9.82 -1.78
N LEU A 132 3.83 -10.29 -0.82
CA LEU A 132 4.09 -11.53 -0.09
C LEU A 132 4.15 -12.75 -1.03
N ARG A 133 3.25 -12.83 -2.01
CA ARG A 133 3.25 -13.90 -3.03
C ARG A 133 4.48 -13.83 -3.94
N THR A 134 4.89 -12.64 -4.36
CA THR A 134 6.13 -12.43 -5.13
C THR A 134 7.37 -12.87 -4.33
N LEU A 135 7.36 -12.70 -3.01
CA LEU A 135 8.38 -13.21 -2.09
C LEU A 135 8.21 -14.70 -1.77
N GLY A 136 7.20 -15.38 -2.29
CA GLY A 136 6.90 -16.78 -1.96
C GLY A 136 6.67 -17.02 -0.46
N ALA A 137 6.31 -15.97 0.29
CA ALA A 137 6.08 -16.04 1.72
C ALA A 137 4.80 -16.83 2.03
N LYS A 138 4.85 -17.66 3.06
CA LYS A 138 3.70 -18.44 3.56
C LYS A 138 3.44 -18.14 5.03
N ARG A 139 4.50 -18.06 5.84
CA ARG A 139 4.45 -17.76 7.28
C ARG A 139 4.84 -16.31 7.47
N ILE A 140 3.93 -15.49 7.99
CA ILE A 140 4.16 -14.04 8.13
C ILE A 140 4.12 -13.62 9.59
N GLY A 141 4.97 -12.66 9.94
CA GLY A 141 4.87 -11.90 11.18
C GLY A 141 4.09 -10.61 10.94
N LEU A 142 3.12 -10.30 11.80
CA LEU A 142 2.35 -9.06 11.71
C LEU A 142 2.81 -8.06 12.76
N VAL A 143 2.98 -6.80 12.38
CA VAL A 143 3.18 -5.70 13.32
C VAL A 143 1.96 -4.78 13.22
N SER A 144 1.14 -4.76 14.27
CA SER A 144 -0.11 -4.02 14.28
C SER A 144 -0.05 -2.75 15.13
N PRO A 145 -0.57 -1.61 14.63
CA PRO A 145 -0.76 -0.40 15.42
C PRO A 145 -2.12 -0.33 16.13
N TYR A 146 -2.95 -1.38 16.05
CA TYR A 146 -4.34 -1.32 16.51
C TYR A 146 -4.53 -1.86 17.94
N ASN A 147 -5.77 -1.75 18.42
CA ASN A 147 -6.21 -2.45 19.61
C ASN A 147 -6.63 -3.90 19.25
N SER A 148 -6.79 -4.73 20.28
CA SER A 148 -7.01 -6.18 20.15
C SER A 148 -8.19 -6.58 19.25
N ALA A 149 -9.22 -5.74 19.11
CA ALA A 149 -10.39 -6.07 18.29
C ALA A 149 -10.08 -6.02 16.78
N LEU A 150 -9.36 -4.99 16.31
CA LEU A 150 -8.99 -4.91 14.89
C LEU A 150 -7.82 -5.85 14.55
N ASP A 151 -7.00 -6.18 15.54
CA ASP A 151 -5.93 -7.19 15.41
C ASP A 151 -6.51 -8.55 15.02
N ALA A 152 -7.54 -9.01 15.75
CA ALA A 152 -8.19 -10.30 15.49
C ALA A 152 -8.79 -10.39 14.07
N GLU A 153 -9.50 -9.33 13.63
CA GLU A 153 -10.04 -9.25 12.26
C GLU A 153 -8.93 -9.25 11.20
N SER A 154 -7.80 -8.58 11.50
CA SER A 154 -6.67 -8.51 10.58
C SER A 154 -6.03 -9.89 10.37
N ALA A 155 -5.82 -10.67 11.43
CA ALA A 155 -5.24 -12.01 11.33
C ALA A 155 -6.11 -12.93 10.46
N GLY A 156 -7.43 -12.94 10.71
CA GLY A 156 -8.39 -13.73 9.93
C GLY A 156 -8.40 -13.36 8.44
N TYR A 157 -8.23 -12.07 8.10
CA TYR A 157 -8.09 -11.64 6.71
C TYR A 157 -6.86 -12.25 6.04
N TRP A 158 -5.67 -12.19 6.65
CA TRP A 158 -4.45 -12.74 6.06
C TRP A 158 -4.51 -14.25 5.91
N GLU A 159 -5.10 -14.95 6.88
CA GLU A 159 -5.36 -16.39 6.80
C GLU A 159 -6.32 -16.73 5.65
N SER A 160 -7.39 -15.94 5.46
CA SER A 160 -8.31 -16.11 4.33
C SER A 160 -7.62 -15.91 2.96
N ARG A 161 -6.54 -15.12 2.92
CA ARG A 161 -5.71 -14.89 1.73
C ARG A 161 -4.65 -15.98 1.50
N GLY A 162 -4.55 -16.96 2.41
CA GLY A 162 -3.71 -18.15 2.28
C GLY A 162 -2.36 -18.08 3.00
N PHE A 163 -2.19 -17.15 3.93
CA PHE A 163 -0.98 -17.04 4.76
C PHE A 163 -1.19 -17.68 6.13
N THR A 164 -0.11 -18.06 6.79
CA THR A 164 -0.09 -18.43 8.21
C THR A 164 0.43 -17.24 9.00
N VAL A 165 -0.39 -16.68 9.90
CA VAL A 165 0.06 -15.66 10.85
C VAL A 165 0.83 -16.38 11.96
N ALA A 166 2.15 -16.35 11.89
CA ALA A 166 3.02 -17.15 12.77
C ALA A 166 3.52 -16.38 13.99
N ALA A 167 3.50 -15.05 13.95
CA ALA A 167 3.83 -14.20 15.07
C ALA A 167 3.13 -12.83 14.93
N GLU A 168 2.84 -12.20 16.06
CA GLU A 168 2.23 -10.88 16.11
C GLU A 168 2.99 -10.01 17.11
N ALA A 169 3.24 -8.76 16.73
CA ALA A 169 3.81 -7.74 17.58
C ALA A 169 2.95 -6.48 17.53
N SER A 170 2.89 -5.76 18.65
CA SER A 170 2.11 -4.51 18.73
C SER A 170 3.03 -3.30 18.73
N ALA A 171 2.77 -2.38 17.81
CA ALA A 171 3.30 -1.02 17.82
C ALA A 171 2.34 -0.03 18.51
N TYR A 172 1.18 -0.51 18.98
CA TYR A 172 0.20 0.32 19.68
C TYR A 172 0.80 0.92 20.95
N ARG A 173 0.51 2.20 21.18
CA ARG A 173 0.73 2.87 22.45
C ARG A 173 -0.58 3.51 22.86
N GLU A 174 -0.99 3.29 24.11
CA GLU A 174 -2.12 4.01 24.69
C GLU A 174 -1.73 5.49 24.78
N SER A 175 -2.43 6.36 24.05
CA SER A 175 -2.18 7.80 24.01
C SER A 175 -3.48 8.57 24.21
N SER A 176 -3.42 9.68 24.95
CA SER A 176 -4.51 10.66 25.06
C SER A 176 -4.71 11.52 23.81
N ASP A 177 -3.88 11.34 22.78
CA ASP A 177 -3.87 12.17 21.58
C ASP A 177 -5.01 11.81 20.62
N PHE A 178 -5.54 12.84 19.95
CA PHE A 178 -6.63 12.70 18.99
C PHE A 178 -6.12 11.89 17.77
N HIS A 179 -6.60 10.65 17.65
CA HIS A 179 -6.20 9.61 16.68
C HIS A 179 -4.83 8.94 16.92
N PRO A 180 -4.79 7.85 17.72
CA PRO A 180 -3.55 7.23 18.23
C PRO A 180 -2.53 6.76 17.18
N ILE A 181 -2.97 6.40 15.96
CA ILE A 181 -2.08 5.79 14.94
C ILE A 181 -1.14 6.81 14.27
N TYR A 182 -1.61 8.04 14.04
CA TYR A 182 -0.85 9.06 13.30
C TYR A 182 0.24 9.72 14.15
N SER A 183 0.16 9.55 15.48
CA SER A 183 1.14 10.05 16.45
C SER A 183 2.17 8.99 16.84
N LEU A 184 2.15 7.81 16.22
CA LEU A 184 3.12 6.76 16.50
C LEU A 184 4.50 7.17 15.98
N ASP A 185 5.45 7.27 16.91
CA ASP A 185 6.86 7.44 16.64
C ASP A 185 7.40 6.24 15.84
N ALA A 186 8.19 6.51 14.80
CA ALA A 186 8.87 5.51 13.98
C ALA A 186 9.66 4.49 14.82
N MET A 187 10.17 4.91 15.99
CA MET A 187 10.85 4.03 16.92
C MET A 187 9.94 2.93 17.51
N ALA A 188 8.62 3.14 17.58
CA ALA A 188 7.68 2.12 18.03
C ALA A 188 7.53 0.99 17.01
N ALA A 189 7.39 1.34 15.73
CA ALA A 189 7.35 0.38 14.64
C ALA A 189 8.66 -0.45 14.58
N GLU A 190 9.81 0.21 14.68
CA GLU A 190 11.11 -0.46 14.67
C GLU A 190 11.27 -1.46 15.83
N ARG A 191 10.88 -1.07 17.06
CA ARG A 191 10.94 -1.97 18.22
C ARG A 191 9.99 -3.16 18.07
N ALA A 192 8.77 -2.93 17.58
CA ALA A 192 7.80 -4.01 17.36
C ALA A 192 8.33 -5.00 16.31
N VAL A 193 8.88 -4.50 15.20
CA VAL A 193 9.55 -5.32 14.19
C VAL A 193 10.68 -6.15 14.83
N LYS A 194 11.62 -5.52 15.54
CA LYS A 194 12.73 -6.22 16.22
C LYS A 194 12.30 -7.29 17.22
N SER A 195 11.12 -7.16 17.83
CA SER A 195 10.60 -8.17 18.77
C SER A 195 10.21 -9.49 18.10
N LEU A 196 10.08 -9.50 16.77
CA LEU A 196 9.86 -10.71 15.97
C LEU A 196 11.16 -11.44 15.59
N ASP A 197 12.32 -10.97 16.05
CA ASP A 197 13.59 -11.66 15.80
C ASP A 197 13.62 -13.07 16.41
N GLY A 198 14.20 -14.02 15.67
CA GLY A 198 14.20 -15.44 16.00
C GLY A 198 12.90 -16.19 15.74
N GLN A 199 11.83 -15.54 15.28
CA GLN A 199 10.60 -16.23 14.87
C GLN A 199 10.78 -16.93 13.51
N ASP A 200 10.11 -18.07 13.34
CA ASP A 200 10.08 -18.82 12.07
C ASP A 200 9.05 -18.21 11.10
N ILE A 201 9.45 -17.10 10.49
CA ILE A 201 8.66 -16.30 9.54
C ILE A 201 9.43 -16.05 8.24
N ASP A 202 8.69 -16.02 7.13
CA ASP A 202 9.21 -15.74 5.78
C ASP A 202 9.27 -14.24 5.47
N ALA A 203 8.41 -13.42 6.10
CA ALA A 203 8.34 -11.98 5.94
C ALA A 203 7.65 -11.32 7.15
N VAL A 204 7.96 -10.04 7.40
CA VAL A 204 7.24 -9.19 8.36
C VAL A 204 6.37 -8.20 7.58
N LEU A 205 5.12 -8.01 7.99
CA LEU A 205 4.22 -7.01 7.44
C LEU A 205 3.71 -6.07 8.54
N MET A 206 4.11 -4.79 8.43
CA MET A 206 3.54 -3.71 9.24
C MET A 206 2.19 -3.28 8.68
N LEU A 207 1.17 -3.32 9.54
CA LEU A 207 -0.21 -3.08 9.19
C LEU A 207 -0.58 -1.60 9.29
N GLY A 208 -1.55 -1.20 8.47
CA GLY A 208 -2.18 0.11 8.55
C GLY A 208 -1.43 1.19 7.77
N THR A 209 -2.18 1.94 6.98
CA THR A 209 -1.65 3.04 6.17
C THR A 209 -1.52 4.36 6.94
N GLY A 210 -1.83 4.35 8.24
CA GLY A 210 -1.73 5.51 9.11
C GLY A 210 -0.50 5.48 10.03
N MET A 211 0.21 4.36 10.11
CA MET A 211 1.44 4.26 10.89
C MET A 211 2.62 4.64 10.00
N PRO A 212 3.48 5.60 10.38
CA PRO A 212 4.72 5.86 9.67
C PRO A 212 5.67 4.65 9.77
N THR A 213 6.16 4.17 8.64
CA THR A 213 6.90 2.89 8.54
C THR A 213 8.23 2.99 7.78
N LEU A 214 8.43 3.99 6.93
CA LEU A 214 9.61 4.03 6.06
C LEU A 214 10.95 4.16 6.81
N ASP A 215 11.01 4.91 7.91
CA ASP A 215 12.23 4.97 8.73
C ASP A 215 12.56 3.60 9.35
N ALA A 216 11.55 2.90 9.87
CA ALA A 216 11.73 1.57 10.45
C ALA A 216 12.25 0.56 9.41
N ILE A 217 11.73 0.61 8.18
CA ILE A 217 12.20 -0.23 7.07
C ILE A 217 13.62 0.16 6.64
N ALA A 218 13.93 1.46 6.56
CA ALA A 218 15.26 1.91 6.18
C ALA A 218 16.33 1.48 7.20
N HIS A 219 16.00 1.45 8.50
CA HIS A 219 16.89 0.98 9.56
C HIS A 219 16.94 -0.56 9.67
N VAL A 220 15.80 -1.22 9.48
CA VAL A 220 15.65 -2.68 9.64
C VAL A 220 14.90 -3.25 8.43
N PRO A 221 15.55 -3.33 7.26
CA PRO A 221 14.90 -3.86 6.05
C PRO A 221 14.68 -5.38 6.12
N PHE A 222 15.40 -6.07 7.01
CA PHE A 222 15.32 -7.51 7.21
C PHE A 222 15.47 -7.87 8.68
N ILE A 223 14.78 -8.92 9.12
CA ILE A 223 15.05 -9.65 10.37
C ILE A 223 15.45 -11.07 10.02
N GLY A 224 16.68 -11.45 10.35
CA GLY A 224 17.28 -12.67 9.83
C GLY A 224 17.26 -12.69 8.30
N ARG A 225 16.41 -13.54 7.70
CA ARG A 225 16.18 -13.61 6.25
C ARG A 225 14.84 -13.04 5.81
N ALA A 226 13.96 -12.68 6.74
CA ALA A 226 12.63 -12.18 6.46
C ALA A 226 12.69 -10.69 6.07
N PRO A 227 12.27 -10.29 4.85
CA PRO A 227 12.08 -8.89 4.50
C PRO A 227 11.00 -8.24 5.36
N VAL A 228 11.22 -6.97 5.70
CA VAL A 228 10.27 -6.14 6.43
C VAL A 228 9.51 -5.25 5.44
N LEU A 229 8.20 -5.41 5.41
CA LEU A 229 7.27 -4.69 4.54
C LEU A 229 6.34 -3.81 5.37
N SER A 230 5.73 -2.82 4.74
CA SER A 230 4.52 -2.17 5.23
C SER A 230 3.46 -2.10 4.14
N CYS A 231 2.20 -1.90 4.52
CA CYS A 231 1.12 -1.71 3.55
C CYS A 231 1.44 -0.57 2.56
N MET A 232 2.06 0.53 3.03
CA MET A 232 2.44 1.64 2.17
C MET A 232 3.63 1.31 1.27
N LEU A 233 4.65 0.60 1.77
CA LEU A 233 5.77 0.12 0.94
C LEU A 233 5.25 -0.77 -0.20
N CYS A 234 4.29 -1.65 0.09
CA CYS A 234 3.63 -2.52 -0.88
C CYS A 234 2.79 -1.74 -1.89
N VAL A 235 2.06 -0.70 -1.46
CA VAL A 235 1.31 0.20 -2.36
C VAL A 235 2.26 0.89 -3.34
N GLY A 236 3.37 1.45 -2.83
CA GLY A 236 4.40 2.08 -3.66
C GLY A 236 4.98 1.09 -4.66
N TRP A 237 5.42 -0.09 -4.18
CA TRP A 237 5.95 -1.15 -5.05
C TRP A 237 4.95 -1.56 -6.13
N LYS A 238 3.70 -1.86 -5.78
CA LYS A 238 2.68 -2.33 -6.72
C LYS A 238 2.41 -1.31 -7.82
N ALA A 239 2.34 -0.02 -7.47
CA ALA A 239 2.15 1.04 -8.43
C ALA A 239 3.25 1.07 -9.52
N ILE A 240 4.50 0.81 -9.12
CA ILE A 240 5.65 0.75 -10.04
C ILE A 240 5.68 -0.59 -10.79
N ALA A 241 5.46 -1.72 -10.10
CA ALA A 241 5.49 -3.05 -10.66
C ALA A 241 4.45 -3.29 -11.78
N LEU A 242 3.31 -2.59 -11.74
CA LEU A 242 2.30 -2.62 -12.82
C LEU A 242 2.83 -2.06 -14.15
N ARG A 243 3.88 -1.24 -14.10
CA ARG A 243 4.47 -0.51 -15.23
C ARG A 243 5.89 -0.95 -15.56
N ASP A 244 6.58 -1.57 -14.61
CA ASP A 244 7.96 -1.99 -14.69
C ASP A 244 8.09 -3.51 -14.39
N PRO A 245 8.25 -4.34 -15.43
CA PRO A 245 8.41 -5.79 -15.26
C PRO A 245 9.62 -6.20 -14.42
N GLY A 246 10.68 -5.38 -14.37
CA GLY A 246 11.84 -5.64 -13.52
C GLY A 246 11.48 -5.55 -12.04
N MET A 247 10.66 -4.56 -11.69
CA MET A 247 10.17 -4.37 -10.32
C MET A 247 9.16 -5.44 -9.89
N ALA A 248 8.44 -6.06 -10.83
CA ALA A 248 7.47 -7.13 -10.56
C ALA A 248 8.12 -8.48 -10.17
N THR A 249 9.45 -8.59 -10.23
CA THR A 249 10.19 -9.81 -9.84
C THR A 249 10.47 -9.86 -8.34
N ARG A 250 10.85 -11.06 -7.84
CA ARG A 250 11.33 -11.23 -6.46
C ARG A 250 12.53 -10.32 -6.18
N ASP A 251 13.52 -10.30 -7.06
CA ASP A 251 14.74 -9.52 -6.87
C ASP A 251 14.47 -8.02 -6.90
N GLY A 252 13.56 -7.57 -7.79
CA GLY A 252 13.08 -6.19 -7.83
C GLY A 252 12.42 -5.77 -6.52
N LEU A 253 11.52 -6.60 -5.97
CA LEU A 253 10.89 -6.34 -4.68
C LEU A 253 11.90 -6.37 -3.51
N ILE A 254 12.89 -7.26 -3.52
CA ILE A 254 13.96 -7.28 -2.50
C ILE A 254 14.81 -6.00 -2.56
N SER A 255 15.15 -5.53 -3.76
CA SER A 255 15.83 -4.25 -3.96
C SER A 255 14.97 -3.07 -3.43
N TRP A 256 13.67 -3.09 -3.70
CA TRP A 256 12.72 -2.11 -3.16
C TRP A 256 12.66 -2.10 -1.64
N VAL A 257 12.61 -3.28 -1.01
CA VAL A 257 12.70 -3.43 0.46
C VAL A 257 14.01 -2.88 0.99
N GLY A 258 15.11 -3.09 0.27
CA GLY A 258 16.43 -2.53 0.58
C GLY A 258 16.54 -1.01 0.44
N GLY A 259 15.48 -0.31 0.04
CA GLY A 259 15.46 1.14 -0.07
C GLY A 259 15.70 1.68 -1.47
N GLU A 260 15.92 0.81 -2.47
CA GLU A 260 16.24 1.26 -3.81
C GLU A 260 15.12 2.12 -4.37
N GLY A 261 15.51 3.28 -4.88
CA GLY A 261 14.57 4.19 -5.51
C GLY A 261 13.77 5.05 -4.54
N TRP A 262 13.87 4.95 -3.20
CA TRP A 262 13.16 5.83 -2.25
C TRP A 262 13.93 6.26 -1.00
N SER A 263 14.87 5.47 -0.48
CA SER A 263 15.54 5.74 0.81
C SER A 263 16.33 7.05 0.82
N GLU A 264 16.94 7.41 -0.30
CA GLU A 264 17.64 8.70 -0.45
C GLU A 264 16.69 9.90 -0.34
N ARG A 265 15.45 9.79 -0.85
CA ARG A 265 14.42 10.82 -0.67
C ARG A 265 13.99 10.92 0.78
N LEU A 266 13.85 9.78 1.47
CA LEU A 266 13.56 9.76 2.90
C LEU A 266 14.68 10.48 3.68
N ALA A 267 15.95 10.12 3.47
CA ALA A 267 17.09 10.75 4.13
C ALA A 267 17.11 12.28 3.91
N ARG A 268 16.84 12.76 2.68
CA ARG A 268 16.72 14.20 2.41
C ARG A 268 15.55 14.86 3.16
N SER A 269 14.41 14.18 3.28
CA SER A 269 13.25 14.73 4.02
C SER A 269 13.52 14.92 5.51
N ARG A 270 14.42 14.10 6.09
CA ARG A 270 14.87 14.18 7.49
C ARG A 270 15.99 15.19 7.72
N ALA A 271 16.64 15.68 6.67
CA ALA A 271 17.68 16.71 6.80
C ALA A 271 17.13 18.08 7.23
N PHE A 272 15.80 18.25 7.27
CA PHE A 272 15.11 19.48 7.65
C PHE A 272 14.40 19.39 9.02
N THR A 273 14.60 18.29 9.76
CA THR A 273 14.06 18.05 11.10
C THR A 273 15.19 18.01 12.12
#